data_AF-A0A945USB6-F1
#
_entry.id   AF-A0A945USB6-F1
#
_cell.length_a   1.000
_cell.length_b   1.000
_cell.length_c   1.000
_cell.angle_alpha   90.00
_cell.angle_beta   90.00
_cell.angle_gamma   90.00
#
_symmetry.space_group_name_H-M   'P 1'
#
loop_
_entity.id
_entity.type
_entity.pdbx_description
1 polymer ?
#
loop_
_entity_poly.entity_id
_entity_poly.type
_entity_poly.pdbx_seq_one_letter_code
_entity_poly.pdbx_strand_id
1 'polypeptide(L)'
;MNSTIAILGTFDTKGAEHTFVAEQLQRDGFKTLLIDVGSKTDPAITPDITRDDVLAALNDPEAAIILARQDRGECVTLMGRAAAALTTSLVSDDKIHGIISLGGGGGTAIATAAMRALPLGFPKLMVSTLASGQTAHYVGTSDITMMPAVVDVSGINRLSRTIFSNAAGAIAGMVHAAATRSSAPAGSTEKPLVVASMFGNTTACVTESKRLTEEAGYEVLVFAATGSGGRTMESLIASGMVSGALDITTTEWADELVGGVLTAGPTRLDATAHAGIPAIVVPGCLDMVNFGERDRVPAQFSDRNFYVHNEQVTLMRTTPEECTELGRILAEKINRYTAPVSVLLPMGGISVISAPGQPFHDPVADTALFDSLKSNLRDNIPVIESPANINDPTFAQLCAKTLIAKLSART
;
A
#
# COMPACT_ATOMS: atom_id res chain seq x y z
N MET A 1 1.52 -24.62 -20.18
CA MET A 1 1.29 -23.61 -19.13
C MET A 1 0.80 -24.35 -17.90
N ASN A 2 1.42 -24.14 -16.73
CA ASN A 2 1.02 -24.79 -15.47
C ASN A 2 0.48 -23.76 -14.45
N SER A 3 -0.05 -22.64 -14.96
CA SER A 3 -0.54 -21.53 -14.14
C SER A 3 -1.91 -21.86 -13.55
N THR A 4 -2.07 -21.58 -12.26
CA THR A 4 -3.30 -21.77 -11.50
C THR A 4 -4.01 -20.43 -11.30
N ILE A 5 -5.30 -20.35 -11.61
CA ILE A 5 -6.14 -19.18 -11.37
C ILE A 5 -7.07 -19.47 -10.19
N ALA A 6 -7.00 -18.64 -9.15
CA ALA A 6 -7.92 -18.70 -8.03
C ALA A 6 -9.30 -18.18 -8.44
N ILE A 7 -10.33 -18.94 -8.11
CA ILE A 7 -11.73 -18.58 -8.30
C ILE A 7 -12.33 -18.45 -6.91
N LEU A 8 -12.37 -17.21 -6.43
CA LEU A 8 -12.83 -16.87 -5.09
C LEU A 8 -14.30 -16.50 -5.16
N GLY A 9 -15.18 -17.13 -4.39
CA GLY A 9 -16.61 -16.87 -4.51
C GLY A 9 -17.45 -17.32 -3.33
N THR A 10 -18.65 -16.76 -3.22
CA THR A 10 -19.66 -17.21 -2.25
C THR A 10 -20.42 -18.40 -2.84
N PHE A 11 -19.90 -19.61 -2.65
CA PHE A 11 -20.42 -20.80 -3.36
C PHE A 11 -21.77 -21.28 -2.83
N ASP A 12 -22.17 -20.84 -1.64
CA ASP A 12 -23.49 -21.00 -1.05
C ASP A 12 -24.60 -20.31 -1.87
N THR A 13 -24.26 -19.23 -2.59
CA THR A 13 -25.23 -18.47 -3.41
C THR A 13 -24.92 -18.45 -4.90
N LYS A 14 -23.65 -18.61 -5.29
CA LYS A 14 -23.17 -18.39 -6.66
C LYS A 14 -22.25 -19.53 -7.15
N GLY A 15 -22.42 -20.74 -6.62
CA GLY A 15 -21.58 -21.88 -6.99
C GLY A 15 -21.59 -22.14 -8.50
N ALA A 16 -22.78 -22.19 -9.12
CA ALA A 16 -22.92 -22.49 -10.55
C ALA A 16 -22.20 -21.48 -11.47
N GLU A 17 -22.20 -20.20 -11.10
CA GLU A 17 -21.56 -19.14 -11.86
C GLU A 17 -20.04 -19.21 -11.78
N HIS A 18 -19.50 -19.49 -10.59
CA HIS A 18 -18.05 -19.70 -10.41
C HIS A 18 -17.59 -20.98 -11.11
N THR A 19 -18.36 -22.06 -11.04
CA THR A 19 -18.09 -23.30 -11.81
C THR A 19 -18.06 -23.03 -13.31
N PHE A 20 -19.00 -22.23 -13.84
CA PHE A 20 -18.99 -21.89 -15.26
C PHE A 20 -17.68 -21.21 -15.68
N VAL A 21 -17.19 -20.24 -14.90
CA VAL A 21 -15.89 -19.59 -15.17
C VAL A 21 -14.74 -20.58 -15.05
N ALA A 22 -14.77 -21.45 -14.04
CA ALA A 22 -13.74 -22.48 -13.85
C ALA A 22 -13.61 -23.39 -15.08
N GLU A 23 -14.73 -23.89 -15.59
CA GLU A 23 -14.73 -24.74 -16.77
C GLU A 23 -14.24 -24.00 -18.03
N GLN A 24 -14.51 -22.70 -18.19
CA GLN A 24 -13.96 -21.92 -19.31
C GLN A 24 -12.43 -21.87 -19.23
N LEU A 25 -11.89 -21.53 -18.06
CA LEU A 25 -10.44 -21.45 -17.85
C LEU A 25 -9.74 -22.81 -18.02
N GLN A 26 -10.38 -23.89 -17.56
CA GLN A 26 -9.88 -25.25 -17.74
C GLN A 26 -9.84 -25.66 -19.22
N ARG A 27 -10.85 -25.28 -20.03
CA ARG A 27 -10.85 -25.51 -21.48
C ARG A 27 -9.69 -24.79 -22.17
N ASP A 28 -9.29 -23.63 -21.66
CA ASP A 28 -8.15 -22.85 -22.14
C ASP A 28 -6.80 -23.34 -21.57
N GLY A 29 -6.79 -24.45 -20.82
CA GLY A 29 -5.59 -25.13 -20.33
C GLY A 29 -5.02 -24.57 -19.02
N PHE A 30 -5.77 -23.73 -18.30
CA PHE A 30 -5.39 -23.27 -16.97
C PHE A 30 -5.83 -24.26 -15.88
N LYS A 31 -5.07 -24.33 -14.79
CA LYS A 31 -5.55 -24.92 -13.54
C LYS A 31 -6.43 -23.92 -12.82
N THR A 32 -7.42 -24.41 -12.09
CA THR A 32 -8.31 -23.57 -11.28
C THR A 32 -8.25 -24.03 -9.84
N LEU A 33 -8.31 -23.08 -8.90
CA LEU A 33 -8.41 -23.33 -7.47
C LEU A 33 -9.68 -22.67 -6.94
N LEU A 34 -10.67 -23.46 -6.57
CA LEU A 34 -11.98 -23.00 -6.09
C LEU A 34 -11.92 -22.70 -4.59
N ILE A 35 -12.15 -21.44 -4.21
CA ILE A 35 -12.04 -20.97 -2.83
C ILE A 35 -13.40 -20.45 -2.36
N ASP A 36 -14.03 -21.13 -1.40
CA ASP A 36 -15.34 -20.72 -0.86
C ASP A 36 -15.18 -19.63 0.20
N VAL A 37 -15.87 -18.51 -0.01
CA VAL A 37 -16.01 -17.42 0.96
C VAL A 37 -17.47 -17.18 1.35
N GLY A 38 -18.35 -18.15 1.10
CA GLY A 38 -19.73 -18.19 1.59
C GLY A 38 -19.78 -18.18 3.11
N SER A 39 -20.85 -17.62 3.67
CA SER A 39 -21.02 -17.50 5.13
C SER A 39 -22.44 -17.81 5.61
N LYS A 40 -23.37 -18.14 4.70
CA LYS A 40 -24.78 -18.36 5.08
C LYS A 40 -25.13 -19.83 5.23
N THR A 41 -24.92 -20.60 4.17
CA THR A 41 -25.28 -22.02 4.10
C THR A 41 -24.12 -22.80 3.51
N ASP A 42 -24.25 -24.12 3.44
CA ASP A 42 -23.25 -24.96 2.79
C ASP A 42 -23.08 -24.57 1.31
N PRO A 43 -21.86 -24.71 0.75
CA PRO A 43 -21.60 -24.38 -0.63
C PRO A 43 -22.37 -25.31 -1.57
N ALA A 44 -22.92 -24.77 -2.66
CA ALA A 44 -23.66 -25.55 -3.67
C ALA A 44 -22.74 -26.41 -4.57
N ILE A 45 -21.42 -26.23 -4.45
CA ILE A 45 -20.37 -26.94 -5.17
C ILE A 45 -19.26 -27.32 -4.19
N THR A 46 -18.46 -28.33 -4.52
CA THR A 46 -17.30 -28.70 -3.69
C THR A 46 -16.15 -27.72 -3.93
N PRO A 47 -15.72 -26.94 -2.93
CA PRO A 47 -14.52 -26.10 -3.06
C PRO A 47 -13.23 -26.93 -2.92
N ASP A 48 -12.14 -26.42 -3.47
CA ASP A 48 -10.79 -26.94 -3.19
C ASP A 48 -10.25 -26.42 -1.84
N ILE A 49 -10.63 -25.19 -1.48
CA ILE A 49 -10.36 -24.57 -0.18
C ILE A 49 -11.70 -24.16 0.45
N THR A 50 -12.01 -24.71 1.61
CA THR A 50 -13.27 -24.46 2.31
C THR A 50 -13.27 -23.10 3.01
N ARG A 51 -14.45 -22.61 3.41
CA ARG A 51 -14.55 -21.39 4.23
C ARG A 51 -13.80 -21.50 5.55
N ASP A 52 -13.75 -22.71 6.13
CA ASP A 52 -13.07 -22.95 7.40
C ASP A 52 -11.55 -22.83 7.23
N ASP A 53 -11.01 -23.33 6.12
CA ASP A 53 -9.60 -23.14 5.75
C ASP A 53 -9.27 -21.66 5.52
N VAL A 54 -10.19 -20.91 4.88
CA VAL A 54 -10.04 -19.46 4.67
C VAL A 54 -9.99 -18.73 6.00
N LEU A 55 -10.89 -19.05 6.93
CA LEU A 55 -10.92 -18.44 8.27
C LEU A 55 -9.69 -18.82 9.10
N ALA A 56 -9.22 -20.07 8.99
CA ALA A 56 -8.00 -20.52 9.66
C ALA A 56 -6.78 -19.72 9.23
N ALA A 57 -6.71 -19.27 7.97
CA ALA A 57 -5.61 -18.41 7.49
C ALA A 57 -5.58 -17.02 8.16
N LEU A 58 -6.71 -16.50 8.65
CA LEU A 58 -6.75 -15.24 9.39
C LEU A 58 -6.31 -15.39 10.85
N ASN A 59 -6.58 -16.57 11.44
CA ASN A 59 -6.35 -16.86 12.86
C ASN A 59 -6.99 -15.82 13.81
N ASP A 60 -8.21 -15.37 13.50
CA ASP A 60 -8.97 -14.42 14.32
C ASP A 60 -9.79 -15.15 15.40
N PRO A 61 -9.54 -14.91 16.71
CA PRO A 61 -10.25 -15.59 17.79
C PRO A 61 -11.75 -15.24 17.84
N GLU A 62 -12.18 -14.14 17.24
CA GLU A 62 -13.60 -13.73 17.23
C GLU A 62 -14.37 -14.27 16.02
N ALA A 63 -13.71 -14.94 15.08
CA ALA A 63 -14.32 -15.41 13.83
C ALA A 63 -15.59 -16.25 14.07
N ALA A 64 -15.54 -17.19 15.01
CA ALA A 64 -16.68 -18.05 15.34
C ALA A 64 -17.86 -17.26 15.93
N ILE A 65 -17.58 -16.25 16.77
CA ILE A 65 -18.61 -15.41 17.39
C ILE A 65 -19.29 -14.54 16.32
N ILE A 66 -18.50 -13.95 15.43
CA ILE A 66 -19.01 -13.13 14.32
C ILE A 66 -19.92 -13.97 13.40
N LEU A 67 -19.48 -15.16 13.00
CA LEU A 67 -20.30 -16.05 12.18
C LEU A 67 -21.60 -16.47 12.86
N ALA A 68 -21.56 -16.72 14.18
CA ALA A 68 -22.74 -17.12 14.95
C ALA A 68 -23.81 -16.02 15.02
N ARG A 69 -23.43 -14.74 14.93
CA ARG A 69 -24.39 -13.61 14.89
C ARG A 69 -25.17 -13.56 13.58
N GLN A 70 -24.64 -14.13 12.50
CA GLN A 70 -25.20 -14.09 11.16
C GLN A 70 -25.51 -12.67 10.63
N ASP A 71 -24.85 -11.64 11.14
CA ASP A 71 -24.93 -10.31 10.56
C ASP A 71 -24.19 -10.30 9.21
N ARG A 72 -24.89 -9.86 8.16
CA ARG A 72 -24.35 -9.89 6.80
C ARG A 72 -23.13 -8.97 6.64
N GLY A 73 -23.13 -7.82 7.30
CA GLY A 73 -22.04 -6.85 7.23
C GLY A 73 -20.78 -7.34 7.95
N GLU A 74 -20.95 -7.86 9.16
CA GLU A 74 -19.85 -8.44 9.94
C GLU A 74 -19.22 -9.64 9.22
N CYS A 75 -20.03 -10.56 8.68
CA CYS A 75 -19.53 -11.71 7.93
C CYS A 75 -18.77 -11.31 6.66
N VAL A 76 -19.27 -10.31 5.90
CA VAL A 76 -18.56 -9.79 4.71
C VAL A 76 -17.20 -9.21 5.08
N THR A 77 -17.13 -8.45 6.17
CA THR A 77 -15.88 -7.85 6.66
C THR A 77 -14.89 -8.92 7.12
N LEU A 78 -15.35 -9.90 7.91
CA LEU A 78 -14.53 -11.03 8.37
C LEU A 78 -13.98 -11.84 7.19
N MET A 79 -14.85 -12.25 6.26
CA MET A 79 -14.43 -13.05 5.10
C MET A 79 -13.51 -12.27 4.16
N GLY A 80 -13.67 -10.95 4.03
CA GLY A 80 -12.75 -10.11 3.28
C GLY A 80 -11.33 -10.12 3.87
N ARG A 81 -11.20 -10.00 5.20
CA ARG A 81 -9.91 -10.10 5.91
C ARG A 81 -9.30 -11.50 5.75
N ALA A 82 -10.11 -12.54 5.91
CA ALA A 82 -9.64 -13.92 5.84
C ALA A 82 -9.21 -14.32 4.42
N ALA A 83 -9.98 -13.92 3.40
CA ALA A 83 -9.62 -14.13 2.00
C ALA A 83 -8.32 -13.40 1.63
N ALA A 84 -8.09 -12.19 2.14
CA ALA A 84 -6.82 -11.47 1.98
C ALA A 84 -5.65 -12.27 2.56
N ALA A 85 -5.73 -12.70 3.82
CA ALA A 85 -4.66 -13.47 4.45
C ALA A 85 -4.33 -14.77 3.69
N LEU A 86 -5.35 -15.53 3.31
CA LEU A 86 -5.18 -16.77 2.54
C LEU A 86 -4.54 -16.51 1.17
N THR A 87 -5.11 -15.58 0.40
CA THR A 87 -4.64 -15.34 -0.98
C THR A 87 -3.24 -14.77 -1.03
N THR A 88 -2.84 -13.94 -0.06
CA THR A 88 -1.45 -13.50 0.09
C THR A 88 -0.51 -14.68 0.29
N SER A 89 -0.84 -15.62 1.20
CA SER A 89 -0.04 -16.84 1.39
C SER A 89 0.03 -17.70 0.13
N LEU A 90 -1.08 -17.86 -0.60
CA LEU A 90 -1.09 -18.62 -1.84
C LEU A 90 -0.21 -18.01 -2.94
N VAL A 91 -0.13 -16.68 -3.03
CA VAL A 91 0.78 -15.99 -3.95
C VAL A 91 2.23 -16.16 -3.52
N SER A 92 2.54 -15.97 -2.23
CA SER A 92 3.90 -16.15 -1.70
C SER A 92 4.43 -17.58 -1.88
N ASP A 93 3.54 -18.57 -1.83
CA ASP A 93 3.86 -19.98 -2.05
C ASP A 93 3.86 -20.39 -3.55
N ASP A 94 3.69 -19.45 -4.48
CA ASP A 94 3.57 -19.69 -5.94
C ASP A 94 2.44 -20.67 -6.33
N LYS A 95 1.38 -20.74 -5.50
CA LYS A 95 0.25 -21.64 -5.70
C LYS A 95 -0.79 -21.09 -6.66
N ILE A 96 -0.87 -19.76 -6.81
CA ILE A 96 -1.81 -19.07 -7.71
C ILE A 96 -1.10 -17.96 -8.49
N HIS A 97 -1.56 -17.74 -9.71
CA HIS A 97 -0.94 -16.85 -10.72
C HIS A 97 -1.92 -15.78 -11.26
N GLY A 98 -3.17 -15.86 -10.82
CA GLY A 98 -4.21 -14.88 -11.08
C GLY A 98 -5.41 -15.15 -10.18
N ILE A 99 -6.25 -14.15 -9.97
CA ILE A 99 -7.50 -14.28 -9.20
C ILE A 99 -8.67 -13.65 -9.96
N ILE A 100 -9.78 -14.39 -10.00
CA ILE A 100 -11.04 -13.93 -10.56
C ILE A 100 -12.19 -14.19 -9.57
N SER A 101 -13.15 -13.27 -9.54
CA SER A 101 -14.39 -13.43 -8.80
C SER A 101 -15.56 -12.76 -9.51
N LEU A 102 -16.78 -13.16 -9.16
CA LEU A 102 -18.02 -12.55 -9.63
C LEU A 102 -19.04 -12.40 -8.50
N GLY A 103 -19.79 -11.30 -8.50
CA GLY A 103 -20.85 -11.12 -7.52
C GLY A 103 -21.46 -9.74 -7.41
N GLY A 104 -22.44 -9.64 -6.51
CA GLY A 104 -23.03 -8.37 -6.10
C GLY A 104 -22.17 -7.65 -5.06
N GLY A 105 -22.74 -6.69 -4.33
CA GLY A 105 -21.98 -5.85 -3.38
C GLY A 105 -21.16 -6.62 -2.34
N GLY A 106 -21.74 -7.62 -1.68
CA GLY A 106 -21.02 -8.43 -0.68
C GLY A 106 -19.87 -9.25 -1.27
N GLY A 107 -20.11 -9.94 -2.38
CA GLY A 107 -19.05 -10.70 -3.08
C GLY A 107 -17.95 -9.80 -3.63
N THR A 108 -18.31 -8.63 -4.15
CA THR A 108 -17.37 -7.60 -4.60
C THR A 108 -16.51 -7.11 -3.44
N ALA A 109 -17.10 -6.82 -2.29
CA ALA A 109 -16.37 -6.36 -1.11
C ALA A 109 -15.35 -7.41 -0.62
N ILE A 110 -15.75 -8.68 -0.49
CA ILE A 110 -14.86 -9.78 -0.07
C ILE A 110 -13.73 -9.97 -1.08
N ALA A 111 -14.07 -10.14 -2.36
CA ALA A 111 -13.09 -10.48 -3.38
C ALA A 111 -12.10 -9.35 -3.63
N THR A 112 -12.56 -8.09 -3.63
CA THR A 112 -11.66 -6.95 -3.82
C THR A 112 -10.79 -6.70 -2.59
N ALA A 113 -11.26 -7.02 -1.37
CA ALA A 113 -10.38 -7.03 -0.20
C ALA A 113 -9.22 -8.01 -0.36
N ALA A 114 -9.50 -9.23 -0.85
CA ALA A 114 -8.46 -10.21 -1.15
C ALA A 114 -7.52 -9.72 -2.26
N MET A 115 -8.07 -9.22 -3.36
CA MET A 115 -7.30 -8.71 -4.51
C MET A 115 -6.39 -7.53 -4.12
N ARG A 116 -6.84 -6.60 -3.26
CA ARG A 116 -6.03 -5.45 -2.82
C ARG A 116 -4.81 -5.87 -1.99
N ALA A 117 -4.86 -7.02 -1.34
CA ALA A 117 -3.73 -7.55 -0.57
C ALA A 117 -2.66 -8.22 -1.46
N LEU A 118 -2.92 -8.38 -2.75
CA LEU A 118 -1.98 -8.99 -3.69
C LEU A 118 -1.12 -7.93 -4.39
N PRO A 119 0.12 -8.28 -4.80
CA PRO A 119 1.03 -7.37 -5.47
C PRO A 119 0.46 -6.62 -6.68
N LEU A 120 0.94 -5.39 -6.90
CA LEU A 120 0.75 -4.69 -8.17
C LEU A 120 1.32 -5.52 -9.33
N GLY A 121 0.62 -5.55 -10.45
CA GLY A 121 0.97 -6.36 -11.62
C GLY A 121 0.51 -7.81 -11.56
N PHE A 122 0.08 -8.32 -10.39
CA PHE A 122 -0.56 -9.63 -10.28
C PHE A 122 -1.92 -9.62 -11.00
N PRO A 123 -2.29 -10.62 -11.82
CA PRO A 123 -3.58 -10.64 -12.52
C PRO A 123 -4.79 -10.68 -11.57
N LYS A 124 -5.62 -9.62 -11.55
CA LYS A 124 -6.78 -9.46 -10.67
C LYS A 124 -8.01 -8.97 -11.44
N LEU A 125 -9.09 -9.75 -11.49
CA LEU A 125 -10.31 -9.39 -12.20
C LEU A 125 -11.57 -9.63 -11.35
N MET A 126 -12.39 -8.59 -11.20
CA MET A 126 -13.66 -8.64 -10.48
C MET A 126 -14.84 -8.36 -11.43
N VAL A 127 -15.72 -9.34 -11.63
CA VAL A 127 -17.00 -9.12 -12.35
C VAL A 127 -18.07 -8.68 -11.36
N SER A 128 -18.40 -7.39 -11.36
CA SER A 128 -19.25 -6.78 -10.32
C SER A 128 -20.51 -6.15 -10.89
N THR A 129 -21.62 -6.29 -10.16
CA THR A 129 -22.83 -5.48 -10.41
C THR A 129 -22.65 -4.01 -10.03
N LEU A 130 -21.57 -3.67 -9.31
CA LEU A 130 -21.22 -2.32 -8.87
C LEU A 130 -20.04 -1.70 -9.63
N ALA A 131 -19.55 -2.34 -10.70
CA ALA A 131 -18.41 -1.83 -11.47
C ALA A 131 -18.70 -0.47 -12.13
N SER A 132 -19.96 -0.19 -12.49
CA SER A 132 -20.41 1.08 -13.06
C SER A 132 -20.93 2.01 -11.95
N GLY A 133 -20.04 2.48 -11.08
CA GLY A 133 -20.36 3.37 -9.96
C GLY A 133 -19.12 3.88 -9.24
N GLN A 134 -19.26 4.25 -7.96
CA GLN A 134 -18.11 4.58 -7.10
C GLN A 134 -17.36 3.29 -6.74
N THR A 135 -16.11 3.17 -7.19
CA THR A 135 -15.27 1.97 -7.04
C THR A 135 -14.00 2.20 -6.24
N ALA A 136 -13.73 3.42 -5.77
CA ALA A 136 -12.50 3.76 -5.06
C ALA A 136 -12.26 2.88 -3.82
N HIS A 137 -13.29 2.54 -3.05
CA HIS A 137 -13.18 1.67 -1.88
C HIS A 137 -13.02 0.18 -2.23
N TYR A 138 -13.35 -0.23 -3.45
CA TYR A 138 -13.10 -1.58 -3.95
C TYR A 138 -11.70 -1.71 -4.55
N VAL A 139 -11.25 -0.73 -5.34
CA VAL A 139 -9.95 -0.81 -6.03
C VAL A 139 -8.81 -0.36 -5.11
N GLY A 140 -9.03 0.67 -4.30
CA GLY A 140 -8.00 1.27 -3.46
C GLY A 140 -6.82 1.78 -4.29
N THR A 141 -5.61 1.44 -3.88
CA THR A 141 -4.35 1.74 -4.60
C THR A 141 -3.87 0.59 -5.48
N SER A 142 -4.72 -0.41 -5.71
CA SER A 142 -4.38 -1.62 -6.48
C SER A 142 -4.78 -1.49 -7.95
N ASP A 143 -4.27 -2.38 -8.80
CA ASP A 143 -4.55 -2.48 -10.24
C ASP A 143 -5.65 -3.51 -10.54
N ILE A 144 -6.73 -3.50 -9.76
CA ILE A 144 -7.88 -4.41 -9.93
C ILE A 144 -8.68 -4.01 -11.18
N THR A 145 -8.90 -4.96 -12.08
CA THR A 145 -9.79 -4.77 -13.23
C THR A 145 -11.23 -5.03 -12.83
N MET A 146 -12.07 -4.00 -12.87
CA MET A 146 -13.51 -4.10 -12.62
C MET A 146 -14.27 -4.30 -13.94
N MET A 147 -14.94 -5.43 -14.10
CA MET A 147 -15.79 -5.73 -15.26
C MET A 147 -17.27 -5.63 -14.87
N PRO A 148 -18.10 -4.79 -15.53
CA PRO A 148 -19.53 -4.76 -15.27
C PRO A 148 -20.22 -6.09 -15.57
N ALA A 149 -20.96 -6.62 -14.60
CA ALA A 149 -21.78 -7.81 -14.77
C ALA A 149 -22.97 -7.58 -15.74
N VAL A 150 -23.33 -6.31 -15.97
CA VAL A 150 -24.48 -5.82 -16.77
C VAL A 150 -25.85 -6.16 -16.18
N VAL A 151 -26.06 -7.42 -15.81
CA VAL A 151 -27.24 -7.90 -15.07
C VAL A 151 -26.81 -8.45 -13.72
N ASP A 152 -27.77 -8.69 -12.83
CA ASP A 152 -27.46 -9.31 -11.54
C ASP A 152 -26.80 -10.69 -11.73
N VAL A 153 -25.89 -11.02 -10.81
CA VAL A 153 -25.21 -12.32 -10.77
C VAL A 153 -26.12 -13.30 -10.04
N SER A 154 -27.10 -13.80 -10.79
CA SER A 154 -28.14 -14.70 -10.32
C SER A 154 -28.47 -15.72 -11.40
N GLY A 155 -27.66 -16.78 -11.44
CA GLY A 155 -27.74 -17.87 -12.41
C GLY A 155 -27.09 -17.55 -13.76
N ILE A 156 -27.07 -18.59 -14.60
CA ILE A 156 -26.47 -18.53 -15.94
C ILE A 156 -27.56 -18.35 -17.00
N ASN A 157 -27.55 -17.19 -17.66
CA ASN A 157 -28.44 -16.82 -18.75
C ASN A 157 -27.62 -16.46 -20.01
N ARG A 158 -28.29 -16.17 -21.13
CA ARG A 158 -27.62 -15.88 -22.41
C ARG A 158 -26.60 -14.74 -22.28
N LEU A 159 -26.91 -13.70 -21.52
CA LEU A 159 -26.02 -12.55 -21.35
C LEU A 159 -24.88 -12.87 -20.37
N SER A 160 -25.17 -13.48 -19.22
CA SER A 160 -24.13 -13.80 -18.24
C SER A 160 -23.13 -14.83 -18.77
N ARG A 161 -23.54 -15.79 -19.63
CA ARG A 161 -22.60 -16.67 -20.36
C ARG A 161 -21.57 -15.86 -21.15
N THR A 162 -22.03 -14.87 -21.93
CA THR A 162 -21.13 -14.03 -22.72
C THR A 162 -20.18 -13.21 -21.84
N ILE A 163 -20.72 -12.55 -20.81
CA ILE A 163 -19.90 -11.72 -19.91
C ILE A 163 -18.89 -12.56 -19.12
N PHE A 164 -19.30 -13.71 -18.59
CA PHE A 164 -18.41 -14.58 -17.81
C PHE A 164 -17.36 -15.27 -18.69
N SER A 165 -17.69 -15.63 -19.94
CA SER A 165 -16.69 -16.09 -20.91
C SER A 165 -15.67 -15.00 -21.25
N ASN A 166 -16.11 -13.74 -21.44
CA ASN A 166 -15.20 -12.62 -21.64
C ASN A 166 -14.29 -12.39 -20.42
N ALA A 167 -14.84 -12.50 -19.21
CA ALA A 167 -14.08 -12.39 -17.97
C ALA A 167 -13.02 -13.49 -17.85
N ALA A 168 -13.37 -14.74 -18.16
CA ALA A 168 -12.44 -15.87 -18.19
C ALA A 168 -11.30 -15.63 -19.20
N GLY A 169 -11.63 -15.23 -20.45
CA GLY A 169 -10.61 -14.90 -21.45
C GLY A 169 -9.72 -13.73 -21.05
N ALA A 170 -10.29 -12.70 -20.39
CA ALA A 170 -9.54 -11.54 -19.93
C ALA A 170 -8.52 -11.92 -18.84
N ILE A 171 -8.93 -12.66 -17.79
CA ILE A 171 -7.99 -13.07 -16.74
C ILE A 171 -6.94 -14.04 -17.29
N ALA A 172 -7.31 -14.96 -18.19
CA ALA A 172 -6.38 -15.84 -18.89
C ALA A 172 -5.31 -15.06 -19.66
N GLY A 173 -5.71 -14.03 -20.41
CA GLY A 173 -4.79 -13.14 -21.12
C GLY A 173 -3.87 -12.37 -20.18
N MET A 174 -4.39 -11.85 -19.06
CA MET A 174 -3.58 -11.16 -18.05
C MET A 174 -2.52 -12.09 -17.43
N VAL A 175 -2.90 -13.34 -17.10
CA VAL A 175 -1.99 -14.37 -16.56
C VAL A 175 -0.91 -14.74 -17.58
N HIS A 176 -1.29 -14.93 -18.84
CA HIS A 176 -0.33 -15.20 -19.91
C HIS A 176 0.66 -14.04 -20.10
N ALA A 177 0.18 -12.79 -20.09
CA ALA A 177 1.03 -11.61 -20.19
C ALA A 177 1.97 -11.49 -18.98
N ALA A 178 1.49 -11.76 -17.77
CA ALA A 178 2.30 -11.76 -16.55
C ALA A 178 3.41 -12.82 -16.62
N ALA A 179 3.07 -14.06 -16.97
CA ALA A 179 4.05 -15.14 -17.15
C ALA A 179 5.09 -14.79 -18.23
N THR A 180 4.66 -14.17 -19.32
CA THR A 180 5.57 -13.71 -20.39
C THR A 180 6.57 -12.69 -19.86
N ARG A 181 6.11 -11.68 -19.11
CA ARG A 181 6.99 -10.68 -18.48
C ARG A 181 7.99 -11.33 -17.52
N SER A 182 7.53 -12.26 -16.67
CA SER A 182 8.40 -12.97 -15.72
C SER A 182 9.43 -13.88 -16.39
N SER A 183 9.13 -14.40 -17.59
CA SER A 183 10.03 -15.27 -18.36
C SER A 183 10.97 -14.54 -19.32
N ALA A 184 10.78 -13.22 -19.49
CA ALA A 184 11.63 -12.43 -20.37
C ALA A 184 13.09 -12.45 -19.86
N PRO A 185 14.10 -12.58 -20.75
CA PRO A 185 15.50 -12.54 -20.32
C PRO A 185 15.79 -11.27 -19.53
N ALA A 186 16.55 -11.40 -18.44
CA ALA A 186 16.95 -10.31 -17.52
C ALA A 186 17.87 -9.24 -18.15
N GLY A 187 17.82 -9.07 -19.47
CA GLY A 187 18.45 -7.98 -20.21
C GLY A 187 17.46 -6.86 -20.50
N SER A 188 16.54 -6.55 -19.57
CA SER A 188 15.66 -5.40 -19.75
C SER A 188 16.52 -4.14 -19.75
N THR A 189 16.29 -3.28 -20.74
CA THR A 189 16.86 -1.93 -20.82
C THR A 189 16.24 -0.98 -19.78
N GLU A 190 15.50 -1.53 -18.80
CA GLU A 190 14.75 -0.76 -17.82
C GLU A 190 15.68 -0.36 -16.68
N LYS A 191 15.67 0.92 -16.36
CA LYS A 191 16.47 1.45 -15.26
C LYS A 191 15.92 0.91 -13.93
N PRO A 192 16.76 0.57 -12.94
CA PRO A 192 16.26 0.13 -11.65
C PRO A 192 15.42 1.26 -11.01
N LEU A 193 14.27 0.89 -10.46
CA LEU A 193 13.28 1.84 -9.99
C LEU A 193 13.57 2.29 -8.55
N VAL A 194 13.57 3.60 -8.32
CA VAL A 194 13.62 4.22 -7.00
C VAL A 194 12.30 4.96 -6.76
N VAL A 195 11.81 4.92 -5.54
CA VAL A 195 10.62 5.69 -5.14
C VAL A 195 11.00 6.77 -4.15
N ALA A 196 10.31 7.92 -4.21
CA ALA A 196 10.55 9.05 -3.32
C ALA A 196 9.26 9.64 -2.76
N SER A 197 9.20 9.88 -1.46
CA SER A 197 8.09 10.59 -0.81
C SER A 197 8.33 12.11 -0.80
N MET A 198 7.30 12.90 -1.08
CA MET A 198 7.39 14.35 -1.27
C MET A 198 6.21 15.08 -0.65
N PHE A 199 6.43 16.31 -0.20
CA PHE A 199 5.37 17.27 0.10
C PHE A 199 5.73 18.63 -0.50
N GLY A 200 4.76 19.55 -0.57
CA GLY A 200 5.05 20.92 -1.07
C GLY A 200 6.24 21.56 -0.34
N ASN A 201 6.35 21.30 0.96
CA ASN A 201 7.41 21.74 1.86
C ASN A 201 8.78 21.02 1.72
N THR A 202 8.91 20.00 0.86
CA THR A 202 10.16 19.26 0.60
C THR A 202 10.48 19.14 -0.90
N THR A 203 9.74 19.87 -1.74
CA THR A 203 9.80 19.82 -3.21
C THR A 203 11.22 19.97 -3.75
N ALA A 204 11.99 20.95 -3.26
CA ALA A 204 13.32 21.23 -3.78
C ALA A 204 14.29 20.08 -3.48
N CYS A 205 14.23 19.53 -2.26
CA CYS A 205 15.02 18.38 -1.86
C CYS A 205 14.76 17.15 -2.75
N VAL A 206 13.48 16.80 -2.93
CA VAL A 206 13.09 15.62 -3.72
C VAL A 206 13.39 15.81 -5.20
N THR A 207 13.14 17.00 -5.75
CA THR A 207 13.40 17.29 -7.18
C THR A 207 14.89 17.16 -7.51
N GLU A 208 15.76 17.72 -6.68
CA GLU A 208 17.21 17.62 -6.91
C GLU A 208 17.72 16.19 -6.63
N SER A 209 17.21 15.53 -5.59
CA SER A 209 17.55 14.12 -5.32
C SER A 209 17.16 13.21 -6.48
N LYS A 210 15.96 13.43 -7.06
CA LYS A 210 15.48 12.75 -8.26
C LYS A 210 16.44 12.93 -9.43
N ARG A 211 16.77 14.19 -9.77
CA ARG A 211 17.66 14.51 -10.90
C ARG A 211 18.99 13.76 -10.79
N LEU A 212 19.63 13.82 -9.62
CA LEU A 212 20.91 13.16 -9.36
C LEU A 212 20.82 11.63 -9.42
N THR A 213 19.73 11.06 -8.92
CA THR A 213 19.50 9.61 -8.95
C THR A 213 19.21 9.13 -10.39
N GLU A 214 18.48 9.91 -11.18
CA GLU A 214 18.24 9.63 -12.61
C GLU A 214 19.50 9.73 -13.47
N GLU A 215 20.39 10.69 -13.17
CA GLU A 215 21.72 10.82 -13.78
C GLU A 215 22.63 9.64 -13.46
N ALA A 216 22.44 9.01 -12.29
CA ALA A 216 23.14 7.79 -11.91
C ALA A 216 22.56 6.52 -12.55
N GLY A 217 21.57 6.63 -13.44
CA GLY A 217 21.05 5.51 -14.23
C GLY A 217 19.81 4.82 -13.66
N TYR A 218 19.15 5.42 -12.66
CA TYR A 218 17.90 4.91 -12.09
C TYR A 218 16.68 5.62 -12.69
N GLU A 219 15.49 5.04 -12.51
CA GLU A 219 14.21 5.72 -12.72
C GLU A 219 13.64 6.12 -11.37
N VAL A 220 13.05 7.31 -11.24
CA VAL A 220 12.52 7.80 -9.95
C VAL A 220 11.05 8.17 -10.05
N LEU A 221 10.21 7.51 -9.26
CA LEU A 221 8.80 7.86 -9.09
C LEU A 221 8.58 8.62 -7.79
N VAL A 222 7.86 9.75 -7.88
CA VAL A 222 7.61 10.64 -6.74
C VAL A 222 6.16 10.49 -6.29
N PHE A 223 5.96 10.32 -4.99
CA PHE A 223 4.66 10.16 -4.35
C PHE A 223 4.42 11.31 -3.38
N ALA A 224 3.31 12.01 -3.55
CA ALA A 224 2.88 13.04 -2.62
C ALA A 224 2.47 12.38 -1.28
N ALA A 225 3.08 12.78 -0.17
CA ALA A 225 2.85 12.24 1.17
C ALA A 225 1.51 12.75 1.75
N THR A 226 0.41 12.36 1.11
CA THR A 226 -0.98 12.76 1.40
C THR A 226 -1.79 11.59 1.97
N GLY A 227 -1.12 10.58 2.52
CA GLY A 227 -1.69 9.33 2.99
C GLY A 227 -1.88 8.33 1.86
N SER A 228 -2.59 8.73 0.80
CA SER A 228 -2.77 7.87 -0.38
C SER A 228 -1.47 7.66 -1.16
N GLY A 229 -0.60 8.68 -1.25
CA GLY A 229 0.68 8.53 -1.92
C GLY A 229 1.64 7.61 -1.16
N GLY A 230 1.76 7.71 0.17
CA GLY A 230 2.53 6.75 0.97
C GLY A 230 2.04 5.31 0.82
N ARG A 231 0.72 5.08 0.89
CA ARG A 231 0.13 3.74 0.65
C ARG A 231 0.42 3.21 -0.75
N THR A 232 0.38 4.08 -1.77
CA THR A 232 0.68 3.70 -3.16
C THR A 232 2.16 3.37 -3.33
N MET A 233 3.05 4.20 -2.77
CA MET A 233 4.49 3.98 -2.74
C MET A 233 4.81 2.61 -2.12
N GLU A 234 4.20 2.28 -0.98
CA GLU A 234 4.40 0.98 -0.33
C GLU A 234 3.82 -0.20 -1.09
N SER A 235 2.67 -0.02 -1.73
CA SER A 235 2.10 -1.05 -2.62
C SER A 235 3.05 -1.39 -3.76
N LEU A 236 3.78 -0.39 -4.28
CA LEU A 236 4.79 -0.57 -5.33
C LEU A 236 6.09 -1.18 -4.79
N ILE A 237 6.50 -0.84 -3.58
CA ILE A 237 7.64 -1.50 -2.92
C ILE A 237 7.33 -3.00 -2.70
N ALA A 238 6.14 -3.30 -2.16
CA ALA A 238 5.70 -4.65 -1.88
C ALA A 238 5.53 -5.52 -3.14
N SER A 239 5.41 -4.92 -4.33
CA SER A 239 5.37 -5.68 -5.59
C SER A 239 6.72 -6.22 -6.03
N GLY A 240 7.82 -5.80 -5.38
CA GLY A 240 9.18 -6.19 -5.75
C GLY A 240 9.75 -5.46 -6.97
N MET A 241 9.03 -4.47 -7.50
CA MET A 241 9.50 -3.65 -8.65
C MET A 241 10.52 -2.59 -8.24
N VAL A 242 10.59 -2.25 -6.95
CA VAL A 242 11.42 -1.15 -6.44
C VAL A 242 12.79 -1.66 -5.99
N SER A 243 13.83 -0.97 -6.42
CA SER A 243 15.23 -1.24 -6.06
C SER A 243 15.72 -0.42 -4.85
N GLY A 244 15.14 0.75 -4.57
CA GLY A 244 15.47 1.56 -3.39
C GLY A 244 14.47 2.68 -3.09
N ALA A 245 14.59 3.29 -1.91
CA ALA A 245 13.67 4.33 -1.45
C ALA A 245 14.38 5.60 -0.95
N LEU A 246 13.91 6.77 -1.41
CA LEU A 246 14.17 8.09 -0.84
C LEU A 246 12.96 8.53 -0.02
N ASP A 247 12.84 8.01 1.20
CA ASP A 247 11.74 8.34 2.11
C ASP A 247 12.02 9.67 2.83
N ILE A 248 12.07 10.75 2.04
CA ILE A 248 12.47 12.10 2.46
C ILE A 248 11.36 12.78 3.30
N THR A 249 10.10 12.42 3.07
CA THR A 249 8.94 13.11 3.63
C THR A 249 8.04 12.12 4.34
N THR A 250 8.15 12.07 5.67
CA THR A 250 7.49 11.09 6.53
C THR A 250 6.30 11.68 7.30
N THR A 251 5.83 12.88 6.91
CA THR A 251 4.72 13.65 7.50
C THR A 251 3.43 12.86 7.76
N GLU A 252 3.17 11.80 7.00
CA GLU A 252 2.00 10.93 7.18
C GLU A 252 1.96 10.28 8.57
N TRP A 253 3.10 10.20 9.27
CA TRP A 253 3.17 9.77 10.67
C TRP A 253 2.67 10.81 11.66
N ALA A 254 2.88 12.10 11.40
CA ALA A 254 2.33 13.17 12.25
C ALA A 254 0.80 13.14 12.20
N ASP A 255 0.24 12.95 11.00
CA ASP A 255 -1.19 12.74 10.81
C ASP A 255 -1.71 11.47 11.47
N GLU A 256 -1.04 10.33 11.33
CA GLU A 256 -1.44 9.06 11.98
C GLU A 256 -1.42 9.17 13.52
N LEU A 257 -0.38 9.77 14.09
CA LEU A 257 -0.22 9.87 15.54
C LEU A 257 -1.25 10.80 16.17
N VAL A 258 -1.46 11.99 15.57
CA VAL A 258 -2.21 13.08 16.18
C VAL A 258 -3.68 13.08 15.72
N GLY A 259 -4.01 12.40 14.62
CA GLY A 259 -5.36 12.36 14.05
C GLY A 259 -5.60 13.40 12.94
N GLY A 260 -4.57 13.65 12.12
CA GLY A 260 -4.67 14.42 10.88
C GLY A 260 -5.38 13.65 9.77
N VAL A 261 -5.61 14.31 8.63
CA VAL A 261 -6.43 13.78 7.52
C VAL A 261 -5.63 13.07 6.43
N LEU A 262 -4.31 13.26 6.38
CA LEU A 262 -3.39 12.73 5.38
C LEU A 262 -2.57 11.54 5.92
N THR A 263 -3.17 10.71 6.78
CA THR A 263 -2.51 9.50 7.29
C THR A 263 -2.36 8.42 6.21
N ALA A 264 -1.20 7.75 6.21
CA ALA A 264 -0.93 6.52 5.45
C ALA A 264 -1.23 5.23 6.24
N GLY A 265 -1.60 5.35 7.51
CA GLY A 265 -1.89 4.25 8.43
C GLY A 265 -0.66 3.75 9.18
N PRO A 266 -0.86 2.83 10.15
CA PRO A 266 0.17 2.43 11.11
C PRO A 266 1.24 1.51 10.51
N THR A 267 1.07 1.09 9.26
CA THR A 267 2.04 0.25 8.54
C THR A 267 3.04 1.06 7.71
N ARG A 268 2.98 2.40 7.74
CA ARG A 268 3.92 3.24 7.00
C ARG A 268 5.38 2.87 7.36
N LEU A 269 6.27 2.86 6.36
CA LEU A 269 7.65 2.37 6.34
C LEU A 269 7.83 0.84 6.43
N ASP A 270 6.78 0.04 6.62
CA ASP A 270 6.94 -1.41 6.76
C ASP A 270 7.30 -2.09 5.43
N ALA A 271 6.74 -1.67 4.29
CA ALA A 271 6.98 -2.35 3.01
C ALA A 271 8.47 -2.38 2.62
N THR A 272 9.21 -1.30 2.89
CA THR A 272 10.65 -1.21 2.62
C THR A 272 11.46 -2.23 3.42
N ALA A 273 11.09 -2.42 4.70
CA ALA A 273 11.71 -3.43 5.57
C ALA A 273 11.47 -4.85 5.04
N HIS A 274 10.22 -5.16 4.68
CA HIS A 274 9.81 -6.48 4.17
C HIS A 274 10.44 -6.80 2.81
N ALA A 275 10.48 -5.83 1.89
CA ALA A 275 11.11 -5.98 0.58
C ALA A 275 12.65 -6.08 0.68
N GLY A 276 13.23 -5.67 1.81
CA GLY A 276 14.67 -5.69 2.03
C GLY A 276 15.39 -4.86 0.96
N ILE A 277 14.97 -3.62 0.74
CA ILE A 277 15.60 -2.72 -0.24
C ILE A 277 16.37 -1.59 0.45
N PRO A 278 17.47 -1.08 -0.14
CA PRO A 278 18.18 0.07 0.40
C PRO A 278 17.30 1.31 0.52
N ALA A 279 17.52 2.10 1.57
CA ALA A 279 16.72 3.29 1.82
C ALA A 279 17.49 4.44 2.48
N ILE A 280 17.00 5.64 2.22
CA ILE A 280 17.30 6.87 2.94
C ILE A 280 16.00 7.30 3.61
N VAL A 281 16.03 7.55 4.92
CA VAL A 281 14.88 8.05 5.66
C VAL A 281 15.22 9.41 6.25
N VAL A 282 14.33 10.39 6.04
CA VAL A 282 14.45 11.74 6.57
C VAL A 282 13.16 12.10 7.30
N PRO A 283 13.23 12.77 8.46
CA PRO A 283 12.04 13.23 9.20
C PRO A 283 11.36 14.46 8.56
N GLY A 284 11.34 14.54 7.22
CA GLY A 284 10.81 15.70 6.50
C GLY A 284 9.32 15.90 6.78
N CYS A 285 8.94 17.16 7.07
CA CYS A 285 7.59 17.58 7.39
C CYS A 285 6.97 16.92 8.65
N LEU A 286 7.75 16.36 9.57
CA LEU A 286 7.23 15.92 10.87
C LEU A 286 6.92 17.08 11.83
N ASP A 287 7.15 18.32 11.41
CA ASP A 287 6.74 19.55 12.09
C ASP A 287 5.25 19.88 11.89
N MET A 288 4.51 19.14 11.06
CA MET A 288 3.13 19.48 10.72
C MET A 288 2.18 18.29 10.73
N VAL A 289 0.98 18.52 11.27
CA VAL A 289 -0.22 17.68 11.13
C VAL A 289 -1.18 18.38 10.18
N ASN A 290 -1.76 17.63 9.24
CA ASN A 290 -2.61 18.20 8.21
C ASN A 290 -4.09 18.09 8.57
N PHE A 291 -4.81 19.20 8.42
CA PHE A 291 -6.26 19.27 8.51
C PHE A 291 -6.85 19.95 7.28
N GLY A 292 -8.17 19.89 7.16
CA GLY A 292 -8.92 20.62 6.16
C GLY A 292 -9.06 22.12 6.49
N GLU A 293 -10.23 22.67 6.12
CA GLU A 293 -10.66 24.03 6.49
C GLU A 293 -10.44 24.32 7.99
N ARG A 294 -9.99 25.54 8.32
CA ARG A 294 -9.64 25.94 9.70
C ARG A 294 -10.75 25.71 10.71
N ASP A 295 -12.00 25.86 10.30
CA ASP A 295 -13.18 25.70 11.16
C ASP A 295 -13.56 24.22 11.39
N ARG A 296 -12.97 23.30 10.61
CA ARG A 296 -13.17 21.85 10.78
C ARG A 296 -12.08 21.18 11.60
N VAL A 297 -11.05 21.93 12.02
CA VAL A 297 -10.03 21.40 12.93
C VAL A 297 -10.72 21.02 14.26
N PRO A 298 -10.51 19.81 14.79
CA PRO A 298 -11.12 19.38 16.06
C PRO A 298 -10.88 20.36 17.20
N ALA A 299 -11.93 20.67 17.98
CA ALA A 299 -11.88 21.68 19.03
C ALA A 299 -10.81 21.44 20.11
N GLN A 300 -10.43 20.17 20.34
CA GLN A 300 -9.33 19.82 21.26
C GLN A 300 -7.97 20.41 20.86
N PHE A 301 -7.81 20.85 19.61
CA PHE A 301 -6.59 21.47 19.10
C PHE A 301 -6.67 23.00 19.06
N SER A 302 -7.70 23.64 19.62
CA SER A 302 -7.94 25.09 19.48
C SER A 302 -6.74 25.97 19.84
N ASP A 303 -5.93 25.53 20.80
CA ASP A 303 -4.82 26.28 21.38
C ASP A 303 -3.47 25.99 20.70
N ARG A 304 -3.50 25.23 19.60
CA ARG A 304 -2.30 24.85 18.84
C ARG A 304 -1.88 25.93 17.86
N ASN A 305 -0.59 25.91 17.49
CA ASN A 305 -0.06 26.79 16.46
C ASN A 305 -0.49 26.31 15.07
N PHE A 306 -1.28 27.13 14.38
CA PHE A 306 -1.81 26.83 13.06
C PHE A 306 -1.19 27.71 11.98
N TYR A 307 -0.97 27.12 10.82
CA TYR A 307 -0.64 27.81 9.58
C TYR A 307 -1.74 27.51 8.55
N VAL A 308 -2.52 28.53 8.19
CA VAL A 308 -3.56 28.40 7.16
C VAL A 308 -2.87 28.45 5.79
N HIS A 309 -2.67 27.28 5.17
CA HIS A 309 -1.98 27.18 3.89
C HIS A 309 -2.85 27.72 2.75
N ASN A 310 -4.14 27.37 2.76
CA ASN A 310 -5.18 27.93 1.90
C ASN A 310 -6.56 27.69 2.56
N GLU A 311 -7.64 28.10 1.89
CA GLU A 311 -9.00 27.94 2.41
C GLU A 311 -9.38 26.49 2.76
N GLN A 312 -8.79 25.51 2.08
CA GLN A 312 -9.10 24.08 2.22
C GLN A 312 -8.13 23.33 3.12
N VAL A 313 -6.98 23.91 3.49
CA VAL A 313 -5.88 23.22 4.17
C VAL A 313 -5.31 24.07 5.30
N THR A 314 -5.32 23.51 6.50
CA THR A 314 -4.69 24.07 7.69
C THR A 314 -3.63 23.11 8.20
N LEU A 315 -2.42 23.61 8.40
CA LEU A 315 -1.32 22.86 9.02
C LEU A 315 -1.30 23.19 10.51
N MET A 316 -1.03 22.21 11.36
CA MET A 316 -0.86 22.36 12.80
C MET A 316 0.54 21.94 13.21
N ARG A 317 1.27 22.80 13.94
CA ARG A 317 2.64 22.51 14.39
C ARG A 317 2.63 21.39 15.42
N THR A 318 3.39 20.31 15.20
CA THR A 318 3.61 19.25 16.18
C THR A 318 4.34 19.79 17.43
N THR A 319 4.01 19.27 18.62
CA THR A 319 4.68 19.67 19.88
C THR A 319 5.96 18.87 20.14
N PRO A 320 6.82 19.28 21.09
CA PRO A 320 7.97 18.47 21.50
C PRO A 320 7.63 17.05 21.96
N GLU A 321 6.49 16.86 22.63
CA GLU A 321 6.02 15.55 23.08
C GLU A 321 5.61 14.67 21.90
N GLU A 322 4.84 15.23 20.95
CA GLU A 322 4.48 14.53 19.71
C GLU A 322 5.72 14.22 18.87
N CYS A 323 6.67 15.15 18.76
CA CYS A 323 7.95 14.95 18.09
C CYS A 323 8.78 13.84 18.74
N THR A 324 8.80 13.75 20.07
CA THR A 324 9.45 12.65 20.80
C THR A 324 8.84 11.31 20.37
N GLU A 325 7.52 11.23 20.33
CA GLU A 325 6.82 10.01 19.94
C GLU A 325 7.01 9.66 18.46
N LEU A 326 7.01 10.65 17.57
CA LEU A 326 7.32 10.48 16.15
C LEU A 326 8.74 9.94 15.96
N GLY A 327 9.72 10.44 16.70
CA GLY A 327 11.09 9.93 16.66
C GLY A 327 11.17 8.45 17.05
N ARG A 328 10.45 8.06 18.11
CA ARG A 328 10.34 6.67 18.55
C ARG A 328 9.71 5.78 17.47
N ILE A 329 8.60 6.22 16.89
CA ILE A 329 7.88 5.48 15.83
C ILE A 329 8.78 5.27 14.61
N LEU A 330 9.46 6.31 14.11
CA LEU A 330 10.38 6.16 12.97
C LEU A 330 11.49 5.17 13.31
N ALA A 331 12.10 5.28 14.50
CA ALA A 331 13.15 4.35 14.92
C ALA A 331 12.65 2.89 14.92
N GLU A 332 11.46 2.63 15.47
CA GLU A 332 10.87 1.29 15.50
C GLU A 332 10.64 0.69 14.12
N LYS A 333 10.20 1.50 13.16
CA LYS A 333 10.04 1.07 11.77
C LYS A 333 11.39 0.79 11.12
N ILE A 334 12.33 1.72 11.22
CA ILE A 334 13.65 1.63 10.58
C ILE A 334 14.46 0.47 11.18
N ASN A 335 14.28 0.15 12.46
CA ASN A 335 14.94 -0.98 13.11
C ASN A 335 14.58 -2.35 12.51
N ARG A 336 13.47 -2.45 11.77
CA ARG A 336 13.07 -3.68 11.05
C ARG A 336 13.82 -3.86 9.74
N TYR A 337 14.55 -2.86 9.26
CA TYR A 337 15.20 -2.91 7.95
C TYR A 337 16.39 -3.87 8.02
N THR A 338 16.41 -4.82 7.09
CA THR A 338 17.50 -5.80 6.92
C THR A 338 18.49 -5.39 5.84
N ALA A 339 18.05 -4.59 4.87
CA ALA A 339 18.90 -3.98 3.85
C ALA A 339 19.54 -2.67 4.35
N PRO A 340 20.62 -2.18 3.69
CA PRO A 340 21.28 -0.95 4.10
C PRO A 340 20.34 0.25 4.14
N VAL A 341 20.20 0.86 5.32
CA VAL A 341 19.44 2.10 5.52
C VAL A 341 20.34 3.17 6.13
N SER A 342 20.05 4.44 5.87
CA SER A 342 20.64 5.57 6.60
C SER A 342 19.56 6.59 6.95
N VAL A 343 19.68 7.18 8.12
CA VAL A 343 18.85 8.29 8.57
C VAL A 343 19.63 9.58 8.36
N LEU A 344 19.04 10.55 7.67
CA LEU A 344 19.68 11.84 7.43
C LEU A 344 18.86 12.93 8.12
N LEU A 345 19.53 13.76 8.94
CA LEU A 345 18.89 14.79 9.74
C LEU A 345 19.27 16.18 9.22
N PRO A 346 18.32 16.97 8.67
CA PRO A 346 18.58 18.34 8.25
C PRO A 346 18.41 19.28 9.44
N MET A 347 19.52 19.61 10.09
CA MET A 347 19.56 20.40 11.32
C MET A 347 19.15 21.87 11.11
N GLY A 348 19.11 22.35 9.86
CA GLY A 348 18.63 23.68 9.49
C GLY A 348 17.12 23.80 9.29
N GLY A 349 16.35 22.74 9.55
CA GLY A 349 14.90 22.68 9.44
C GLY A 349 14.40 21.55 8.53
N ILE A 350 13.28 20.94 8.90
CA ILE A 350 12.70 19.74 8.26
C ILE A 350 11.60 20.04 7.24
N SER A 351 11.29 21.32 7.02
CA SER A 351 10.28 21.81 6.07
C SER A 351 10.60 23.25 5.64
N VAL A 352 9.89 23.78 4.62
CA VAL A 352 9.99 25.21 4.26
C VAL A 352 9.61 26.11 5.42
N ILE A 353 8.63 25.71 6.25
CA ILE A 353 8.06 26.56 7.31
C ILE A 353 8.63 26.31 8.72
N SER A 354 9.57 25.37 8.90
CA SER A 354 10.24 25.10 10.19
C SER A 354 11.65 25.70 10.32
N ALA A 355 12.19 26.29 9.26
CA ALA A 355 13.50 26.95 9.29
C ALA A 355 13.51 28.17 10.24
N PRO A 356 14.68 28.60 10.77
CA PRO A 356 14.78 29.80 11.59
C PRO A 356 14.07 31.02 10.97
N GLY A 357 13.17 31.64 11.76
CA GLY A 357 12.36 32.79 11.32
C GLY A 357 11.06 32.44 10.59
N GLN A 358 10.73 31.15 10.43
CA GLN A 358 9.50 30.68 9.81
C GLN A 358 8.42 30.30 10.86
N PRO A 359 7.13 30.23 10.49
CA PRO A 359 6.02 30.08 11.43
C PRO A 359 6.06 28.84 12.34
N PHE A 360 6.67 27.73 11.87
CA PHE A 360 6.78 26.46 12.60
C PHE A 360 8.19 26.22 13.15
N HIS A 361 9.04 27.25 13.18
CA HIS A 361 10.36 27.14 13.79
C HIS A 361 10.25 26.86 15.29
N ASP A 362 10.69 25.66 15.69
CA ASP A 362 10.72 25.23 17.08
C ASP A 362 11.92 24.31 17.30
N PRO A 363 13.07 24.85 17.76
CA PRO A 363 14.27 24.06 17.97
C PRO A 363 14.13 23.05 19.12
N VAL A 364 13.17 23.24 20.04
CA VAL A 364 12.91 22.29 21.13
C VAL A 364 12.23 21.06 20.56
N ALA A 365 11.22 21.24 19.70
CA ALA A 365 10.54 20.14 19.04
C ALA A 365 11.47 19.37 18.09
N ASP A 366 12.33 20.08 17.33
CA ASP A 366 13.30 19.45 16.43
C ASP A 366 14.34 18.63 17.21
N THR A 367 14.84 19.15 18.33
CA THR A 367 15.76 18.41 19.22
C THR A 367 15.08 17.17 19.80
N ALA A 368 13.84 17.31 20.29
CA ALA A 368 13.07 16.19 20.83
C ALA A 368 12.86 15.06 19.80
N LEU A 369 12.56 15.43 18.54
CA LEU A 369 12.43 14.50 17.43
C LEU A 369 13.74 13.76 17.15
N PHE A 370 14.83 14.50 16.99
CA PHE A 370 16.12 13.93 16.60
C PHE A 370 16.74 13.08 17.71
N ASP A 371 16.66 13.51 18.96
CA ASP A 371 17.20 12.76 20.10
C ASP A 371 16.40 11.49 20.37
N SER A 372 15.06 11.54 20.26
CA SER A 372 14.23 10.35 20.36
C SER A 372 14.51 9.36 19.24
N LEU A 373 14.62 9.83 17.99
CA LEU A 373 14.98 8.97 16.86
C LEU A 373 16.34 8.31 17.06
N LYS A 374 17.38 9.09 17.42
CA LYS A 374 18.74 8.56 17.64
C LYS A 374 18.80 7.54 18.78
N SER A 375 18.15 7.83 19.92
CA SER A 375 18.22 6.97 21.11
C SER A 375 17.47 5.65 20.97
N ASN A 376 16.52 5.56 20.05
CA ASN A 376 15.73 4.34 19.80
C ASN A 376 16.23 3.53 18.58
N LEU A 377 17.16 4.06 17.78
CA LEU A 377 17.73 3.33 16.64
C LEU A 377 18.75 2.29 17.09
N ARG A 378 18.83 1.17 16.36
CA ARG A 378 19.93 0.20 16.54
C ARG A 378 21.26 0.87 16.18
N ASP A 379 22.30 0.58 16.96
CA ASP A 379 23.65 1.16 16.82
C ASP A 379 24.29 1.01 15.43
N ASN A 380 23.87 0.01 14.66
CA ASN A 380 24.42 -0.28 13.32
C ASN A 380 23.74 0.51 12.19
N ILE A 381 22.72 1.32 12.48
CA ILE A 381 22.05 2.18 11.49
C ILE A 381 22.75 3.55 11.49
N PRO A 382 23.41 3.96 10.39
CA PRO A 382 24.08 5.25 10.34
C PRO A 382 23.07 6.40 10.38
N VAL A 383 23.29 7.33 11.31
CA VAL A 383 22.64 8.64 11.37
C VAL A 383 23.64 9.70 10.90
N ILE A 384 23.25 10.47 9.89
CA ILE A 384 24.08 11.52 9.29
C ILE A 384 23.41 12.87 9.54
N GLU A 385 23.99 13.67 10.41
CA GLU A 385 23.54 15.04 10.68
C GLU A 385 24.15 16.01 9.65
N SER A 386 23.32 16.87 9.07
CA SER A 386 23.75 17.93 8.16
C SER A 386 23.29 19.29 8.69
N PRO A 387 24.16 20.32 8.75
CA PRO A 387 23.76 21.66 9.20
C PRO A 387 22.76 22.33 8.25
N ALA A 388 22.55 21.77 7.07
CA ALA A 388 21.69 22.32 6.04
C ALA A 388 20.19 22.21 6.38
N ASN A 389 19.39 23.11 5.82
CA ASN A 389 17.94 22.95 5.75
C ASN A 389 17.59 21.80 4.78
N ILE A 390 16.46 21.13 4.97
CA ILE A 390 16.03 20.01 4.13
C ILE A 390 16.01 20.34 2.64
N ASN A 391 15.65 21.57 2.26
CA ASN A 391 15.56 22.02 0.87
C ASN A 391 16.86 22.63 0.33
N ASP A 392 17.93 22.63 1.11
CA ASP A 392 19.24 23.04 0.63
C ASP A 392 19.76 22.03 -0.41
N PRO A 393 20.32 22.47 -1.55
CA PRO A 393 20.87 21.58 -2.58
C PRO A 393 21.92 20.60 -2.05
N THR A 394 22.71 21.00 -1.03
CA THR A 394 23.72 20.13 -0.42
C THR A 394 23.09 18.97 0.36
N PHE A 395 21.92 19.17 0.97
CA PHE A 395 21.18 18.11 1.65
C PHE A 395 20.55 17.15 0.63
N ALA A 396 19.98 17.66 -0.47
CA ALA A 396 19.48 16.83 -1.56
C ALA A 396 20.59 15.95 -2.18
N GLN A 397 21.78 16.53 -2.39
CA GLN A 397 22.95 15.78 -2.84
C GLN A 397 23.36 14.70 -1.85
N LEU A 398 23.30 14.97 -0.55
CA LEU A 398 23.60 13.99 0.49
C LEU A 398 22.60 12.82 0.43
N CYS A 399 21.30 13.10 0.31
CA CYS A 399 20.25 12.08 0.15
C CYS A 399 20.53 11.18 -1.07
N ALA A 400 20.67 11.77 -2.26
CA ALA A 400 20.88 11.01 -3.49
C ALA A 400 22.17 10.20 -3.48
N LYS A 401 23.31 10.82 -3.14
CA LYS A 401 24.62 10.14 -3.15
C LYS A 401 24.66 9.00 -2.14
N THR A 402 24.06 9.17 -0.97
CA THR A 402 23.99 8.12 0.06
C THR A 402 23.15 6.95 -0.41
N LEU A 403 22.01 7.19 -1.09
CA LEU A 403 21.22 6.09 -1.66
C LEU A 403 21.97 5.38 -2.79
N ILE A 404 22.53 6.13 -3.74
CA ILE A 404 23.27 5.58 -4.88
C ILE A 404 24.40 4.68 -4.39
N ALA A 405 25.19 5.12 -3.39
CA ALA A 405 26.26 4.31 -2.82
C ALA A 405 25.75 2.99 -2.23
N LYS A 406 24.59 2.98 -1.57
CA LYS A 406 23.97 1.76 -1.03
C LYS A 406 23.42 0.84 -2.12
N LEU A 407 22.89 1.41 -3.21
CA LEU A 407 22.41 0.65 -4.37
C LEU A 407 23.58 -0.01 -5.12
N SER A 408 24.66 0.72 -5.35
CA SER A 408 25.86 0.19 -6.04
C SER A 408 26.63 -0.85 -5.23
N ALA A 409 26.54 -0.84 -3.90
CA ALA A 409 27.18 -1.87 -3.06
C ALA A 409 26.47 -3.23 -3.10
N ARG A 410 25.30 -3.31 -3.76
CA ARG A 410 24.43 -4.50 -3.81
C ARG A 410 24.53 -5.26 -5.14
N THR A 411 24.98 -4.58 -6.19
CA THR A 411 25.38 -5.13 -7.50
C THR A 411 26.81 -5.60 -7.45
#